data_AF-A0A934UWV0-F1
#
_entry.id   AF-A0A934UWV0-F1
#
_cell.length_a   1.000
_cell.length_b   1.000
_cell.length_c   1.000
_cell.angle_alpha   90.00
_cell.angle_beta   90.00
_cell.angle_gamma   90.00
#
_symmetry.space_group_name_H-M   'P 1'
#
loop_
_entity.id
_entity.type
_entity.pdbx_description
1 polymer ?
#
loop_
_entity_poly.entity_id
_entity_poly.type
_entity_poly.pdbx_seq_one_letter_code
_entity_poly.pdbx_strand_id
1 'polypeptide(L)'
;MTGKGRRLLVAVLLNPPKGGGERTIAHLQVVRECLNCDVVQIVNLYPHATKDLAGLGRVAGDTKDWIEQRRVISTALRQADEVLLGWGVSLPTGPARARMIAQISWAVDQLQSLGVVPWVVGDGPRHPSRWHQYVSDRHGRTSGGSLAERIRDSVVQLKLPLV
;
A
#
# COMPACT_ATOMS: atom_id res chain seq x y z
N MET A 1 30.77 -11.16 -11.21
CA MET A 1 29.57 -10.33 -10.98
C MET A 1 28.49 -11.23 -10.40
N THR A 2 28.39 -11.31 -9.09
CA THR A 2 27.40 -12.14 -8.38
C THR A 2 26.01 -11.58 -8.65
N GLY A 3 25.18 -12.34 -9.35
CA GLY A 3 23.80 -11.95 -9.68
C GLY A 3 23.04 -11.63 -8.40
N LYS A 4 22.62 -10.37 -8.24
CA LYS A 4 21.67 -10.01 -7.19
C LYS A 4 20.42 -10.87 -7.40
N GLY A 5 19.94 -11.50 -6.33
CA GLY A 5 18.67 -12.20 -6.34
C GLY A 5 17.53 -11.28 -6.81
N ARG A 6 16.42 -11.89 -7.20
CA ARG A 6 15.21 -11.21 -7.69
C ARG A 6 14.71 -10.19 -6.66
N ARG A 7 14.71 -8.88 -7.00
CA ARG A 7 14.31 -7.79 -6.09
C ARG A 7 12.80 -7.74 -5.88
N LEU A 8 12.38 -7.68 -4.63
CA LEU A 8 10.98 -7.74 -4.21
C LEU A 8 10.44 -6.38 -3.74
N LEU A 9 9.38 -5.90 -4.40
CA LEU A 9 8.52 -4.85 -3.91
C LEU A 9 7.34 -5.44 -3.13
N VAL A 10 7.21 -5.15 -1.85
CA VAL A 10 6.03 -5.48 -1.05
C VAL A 10 5.07 -4.29 -1.01
N ALA A 11 3.89 -4.45 -1.58
CA ALA A 11 2.81 -3.46 -1.51
C ALA A 11 1.84 -3.80 -0.37
N VAL A 12 1.78 -2.96 0.65
CA VAL A 12 0.84 -3.08 1.78
C VAL A 12 -0.42 -2.27 1.48
N LEU A 13 -1.50 -2.97 1.12
CA LEU A 13 -2.79 -2.39 0.74
C LEU A 13 -3.83 -2.58 1.86
N LEU A 14 -5.04 -2.05 1.65
CA LEU A 14 -6.10 -2.11 2.67
C LEU A 14 -6.64 -3.53 2.82
N ASN A 15 -7.20 -4.06 1.74
CA ASN A 15 -7.86 -5.35 1.69
C ASN A 15 -7.98 -5.84 0.24
N PRO A 16 -8.19 -7.15 0.02
CA PRO A 16 -8.32 -7.68 -1.33
C PRO A 16 -9.50 -7.06 -2.10
N PRO A 17 -9.38 -6.89 -3.43
CA PRO A 17 -10.51 -6.50 -4.26
C PRO A 17 -11.55 -7.63 -4.34
N LYS A 18 -12.81 -7.29 -4.61
CA LYS A 18 -13.85 -8.27 -4.96
C LYS A 18 -13.73 -8.84 -6.38
N GLY A 19 -12.91 -8.23 -7.24
CA GLY A 19 -12.64 -8.66 -8.62
C GLY A 19 -11.14 -8.85 -8.87
N GLY A 20 -10.71 -8.94 -10.13
CA GLY A 20 -9.30 -9.22 -10.48
C GLY A 20 -8.31 -8.12 -10.09
N GLY A 21 -8.76 -6.90 -9.82
CA GLY A 21 -7.90 -5.81 -9.33
C GLY A 21 -6.93 -5.29 -10.37
N GLU A 22 -7.25 -5.45 -11.65
CA GLU A 22 -6.40 -5.19 -12.82
C GLU A 22 -5.82 -3.78 -12.80
N ARG A 23 -6.64 -2.78 -12.41
CA ARG A 23 -6.18 -1.39 -12.26
C ARG A 23 -5.14 -1.22 -11.16
N THR A 24 -5.38 -1.84 -10.00
CA THR A 24 -4.43 -1.82 -8.88
C THR A 24 -3.12 -2.47 -9.32
N ILE A 25 -3.20 -3.64 -9.96
CA ILE A 25 -2.05 -4.37 -10.47
C ILE A 25 -1.27 -3.52 -11.49
N ALA A 26 -1.94 -2.93 -12.48
CA ALA A 26 -1.29 -2.11 -13.50
C ALA A 26 -0.53 -0.92 -12.89
N HIS A 27 -1.11 -0.23 -11.91
CA HIS A 27 -0.42 0.86 -11.22
C HIS A 27 0.78 0.38 -10.39
N LEU A 28 0.66 -0.77 -9.72
CA LEU A 28 1.76 -1.37 -8.98
C LEU A 28 2.92 -1.78 -9.91
N GLN A 29 2.64 -2.21 -11.14
CA GLN A 29 3.68 -2.51 -12.12
C GLN A 29 4.50 -1.27 -12.49
N VAL A 30 3.85 -0.11 -12.62
CA VAL A 30 4.57 1.16 -12.88
C VAL A 30 5.54 1.48 -11.73
N VAL A 31 5.13 1.30 -10.48
CA VAL A 31 6.00 1.55 -9.32
C VAL A 31 7.10 0.50 -9.21
N ARG A 32 6.80 -0.78 -9.50
CA ARG A 32 7.79 -1.85 -9.56
C ARG A 32 8.93 -1.49 -10.51
N GLU A 33 8.58 -1.04 -11.72
CA GLU A 33 9.55 -0.62 -12.73
C GLU A 33 10.32 0.62 -12.28
N CYS A 34 9.63 1.61 -11.71
CA CYS A 34 10.25 2.82 -11.16
C CYS A 34 11.33 2.53 -10.11
N LEU A 35 11.10 1.54 -9.25
CA LEU A 35 11.99 1.17 -8.15
C LEU A 35 13.03 0.10 -8.54
N ASN A 36 13.08 -0.30 -9.82
CA ASN A 36 13.93 -1.36 -10.33
C ASN A 36 13.76 -2.67 -9.54
N CYS A 37 12.51 -3.07 -9.31
CA CYS A 37 12.13 -4.35 -8.71
C CYS A 37 11.70 -5.36 -9.78
N ASP A 38 11.89 -6.64 -9.50
CA ASP A 38 11.55 -7.73 -10.44
C ASP A 38 10.15 -8.30 -10.20
N VAL A 39 9.65 -8.21 -8.97
CA VAL A 39 8.33 -8.70 -8.57
C VAL A 39 7.63 -7.73 -7.63
N VAL A 40 6.30 -7.80 -7.66
CA VAL A 40 5.45 -7.23 -6.63
C VAL A 40 4.75 -8.35 -5.87
N GLN A 41 4.83 -8.32 -4.54
CA GLN A 41 3.96 -9.08 -3.66
C GLN A 41 2.99 -8.13 -2.99
N ILE A 42 1.70 -8.45 -3.06
CA ILE A 42 0.64 -7.69 -2.39
C ILE A 42 0.33 -8.36 -1.06
N VAL A 43 0.36 -7.59 0.02
CA VAL A 43 -0.20 -7.97 1.32
C VAL A 43 -1.22 -6.92 1.74
N ASN A 44 -2.20 -7.33 2.55
CA ASN A 44 -3.30 -6.45 2.96
C ASN A 44 -3.30 -6.26 4.46
N LEU A 45 -3.74 -5.08 4.94
CA LEU A 45 -3.98 -4.83 6.36
C LEU A 45 -5.11 -5.70 6.92
N TYR A 46 -6.14 -5.97 6.11
CA TYR A 46 -7.28 -6.82 6.43
C TYR A 46 -7.43 -7.95 5.39
N PRO A 47 -7.67 -9.21 5.80
CA PRO A 47 -7.60 -10.36 4.89
C PRO A 47 -8.83 -10.54 3.99
N HIS A 48 -9.99 -9.93 4.31
CA HIS A 48 -11.23 -10.20 3.58
C HIS A 48 -11.61 -9.09 2.59
N ALA A 49 -12.10 -9.50 1.42
CA ALA A 49 -12.48 -8.60 0.36
C ALA A 49 -13.75 -7.81 0.70
N THR A 50 -13.72 -6.50 0.49
CA THR A 50 -14.89 -5.62 0.60
C THR A 50 -15.02 -4.75 -0.64
N LYS A 51 -16.26 -4.29 -0.93
CA LYS A 51 -16.51 -3.42 -2.09
C LYS A 51 -15.94 -2.02 -1.85
N ASP A 52 -16.08 -1.55 -0.62
CA ASP A 52 -15.76 -0.20 -0.20
C ASP A 52 -15.49 -0.15 1.31
N LEU A 53 -15.16 1.05 1.77
CA LEU A 53 -14.85 1.35 3.17
C LEU A 53 -16.07 1.17 4.10
N ALA A 54 -17.28 1.38 3.59
CA ALA A 54 -18.51 1.13 4.35
C ALA A 54 -18.73 -0.38 4.57
N GLY A 55 -18.44 -1.20 3.57
CA GLY A 55 -18.40 -2.65 3.68
C GLY A 55 -17.37 -3.11 4.71
N LEU A 56 -16.19 -2.51 4.72
CA LEU A 56 -15.17 -2.78 5.75
C LEU A 56 -15.67 -2.45 7.15
N GLY A 57 -16.34 -1.30 7.32
CA GLY A 57 -16.95 -0.89 8.59
C GLY A 57 -17.96 -1.90 9.15
N ARG A 58 -18.64 -2.66 8.29
CA ARG A 58 -19.62 -3.68 8.70
C ARG A 58 -18.99 -5.01 9.12
N VAL A 59 -17.88 -5.41 8.49
CA VAL A 59 -17.34 -6.77 8.63
C VAL A 59 -16.06 -6.84 9.48
N ALA A 60 -15.27 -5.77 9.50
CA ALA A 60 -13.94 -5.78 10.11
C ALA A 60 -13.95 -5.33 11.59
N GLY A 61 -15.02 -5.63 12.31
CA GLY A 61 -15.16 -5.32 13.75
C GLY A 61 -14.44 -6.31 14.67
N ASP A 62 -14.30 -7.56 14.23
CA ASP A 62 -13.56 -8.60 14.95
C ASP A 62 -12.05 -8.31 14.90
N THR A 63 -11.37 -8.48 16.03
CA THR A 63 -9.92 -8.25 16.17
C THR A 63 -9.11 -9.43 15.62
N LYS A 64 -9.68 -10.63 15.61
CA LYS A 64 -8.96 -11.86 15.25
C LYS A 64 -8.36 -11.80 13.86
N ASP A 65 -9.15 -11.42 12.85
CA ASP A 65 -8.69 -11.29 11.45
C ASP A 65 -7.50 -10.34 11.30
N TRP A 66 -7.53 -9.20 12.01
CA TRP A 66 -6.44 -8.22 11.97
C TRP A 66 -5.16 -8.78 12.58
N ILE A 67 -5.26 -9.46 13.73
CA ILE A 67 -4.11 -10.05 14.43
C ILE A 67 -3.51 -11.19 13.61
N GLU A 68 -4.33 -12.09 13.06
CA GLU A 68 -3.84 -13.20 12.24
C GLU A 68 -3.09 -12.69 11.00
N GLN A 69 -3.60 -11.62 10.39
CA GLN A 69 -2.98 -10.97 9.24
C GLN A 69 -1.61 -10.35 9.55
N ARG A 70 -1.30 -10.03 10.81
CA ARG A 70 0.02 -9.51 11.20
C ARG A 70 1.16 -10.47 10.87
N ARG A 71 0.93 -11.79 10.96
CA ARG A 71 1.95 -12.78 10.60
C ARG A 71 2.31 -12.71 9.13
N VAL A 72 1.30 -12.61 8.26
CA VAL A 72 1.48 -12.50 6.81
C VAL A 72 2.22 -11.22 6.45
N ILE A 73 1.83 -10.08 7.04
CA ILE A 73 2.48 -8.79 6.81
C ILE A 73 3.94 -8.83 7.29
N SER A 74 4.20 -9.30 8.53
CA SER A 74 5.57 -9.32 9.09
C SER A 74 6.51 -10.19 8.27
N THR A 75 6.05 -11.37 7.82
CA THR A 75 6.85 -12.24 6.95
C THR A 75 7.20 -11.54 5.63
N ALA A 76 6.23 -10.89 4.98
CA ALA A 76 6.47 -10.18 3.73
C ALA A 76 7.44 -9.01 3.93
N LEU A 77 7.26 -8.20 4.97
CA LEU A 77 8.14 -7.05 5.25
C LEU A 77 9.60 -7.47 5.48
N ARG A 78 9.85 -8.62 6.09
CA ARG A 78 11.22 -9.14 6.31
C ARG A 78 11.90 -9.63 5.02
N GLN A 79 11.13 -9.91 3.98
CA GLN A 79 11.63 -10.37 2.68
C GLN A 79 11.74 -9.24 1.66
N ALA A 80 11.19 -8.06 1.96
CA ALA A 80 11.10 -6.95 1.03
C ALA A 80 12.46 -6.28 0.80
N ASP A 81 12.79 -6.02 -0.47
CA ASP A 81 13.84 -5.06 -0.82
C ASP A 81 13.30 -3.63 -0.78
N GLU A 82 12.04 -3.46 -1.16
CA GLU A 82 11.33 -2.18 -1.15
C GLU A 82 9.91 -2.39 -0.61
N VAL A 83 9.40 -1.41 0.14
CA VAL A 83 8.01 -1.43 0.64
C VAL A 83 7.25 -0.25 0.10
N LEU A 84 6.04 -0.48 -0.39
CA LEU A 84 5.10 0.55 -0.83
C LEU A 84 3.83 0.49 0.06
N LEU A 85 3.37 1.64 0.54
CA LEU A 85 2.14 1.74 1.33
C LEU A 85 0.99 2.29 0.46
N GLY A 86 -0.15 1.62 0.50
CA GLY A 86 -1.30 1.94 -0.35
C GLY A 86 -2.65 1.56 0.25
N TRP A 87 -2.82 1.66 1.57
CA TRP A 87 -4.08 1.30 2.25
C TRP A 87 -5.17 2.39 2.23
N GLY A 88 -4.91 3.54 1.62
CA GLY A 88 -5.83 4.67 1.56
C GLY A 88 -5.64 5.68 2.68
N VAL A 89 -6.24 6.85 2.50
CA VAL A 89 -6.16 8.00 3.42
C VAL A 89 -7.45 8.22 4.22
N SER A 90 -8.40 7.29 4.10
CA SER A 90 -9.70 7.36 4.77
C SER A 90 -9.86 6.14 5.67
N LEU A 91 -10.56 6.34 6.78
CA LEU A 91 -10.83 5.29 7.76
C LEU A 91 -12.30 4.84 7.68
N PRO A 92 -12.60 3.56 7.95
CA PRO A 92 -13.98 3.10 8.09
C PRO A 92 -14.64 3.72 9.32
N THR A 93 -15.95 3.52 9.41
CA THR A 93 -16.75 3.89 10.58
C THR A 93 -16.88 2.71 11.54
N GLY A 94 -17.31 2.99 12.78
CA GLY A 94 -17.58 1.96 13.79
C GLY A 94 -16.33 1.27 14.32
N PRO A 95 -16.45 0.05 14.90
CA PRO A 95 -15.34 -0.67 15.52
C PRO A 95 -14.14 -0.89 14.60
N ALA A 96 -14.37 -1.09 13.29
CA ALA A 96 -13.32 -1.25 12.30
C ALA A 96 -12.35 -0.06 12.24
N ARG A 97 -12.80 1.16 12.59
CA ARG A 97 -11.95 2.36 12.63
C ARG A 97 -10.78 2.16 13.58
N ALA A 98 -11.08 1.78 14.82
CA ALA A 98 -10.08 1.58 15.86
C ALA A 98 -9.14 0.41 15.51
N ARG A 99 -9.68 -0.65 14.89
CA ARG A 99 -8.89 -1.80 14.43
C ARG A 99 -7.92 -1.43 13.30
N MET A 100 -8.38 -0.66 12.32
CA MET A 100 -7.54 -0.18 11.23
C MET A 100 -6.43 0.74 11.75
N ILE A 101 -6.73 1.68 12.66
CA ILE A 101 -5.72 2.55 13.28
C ILE A 101 -4.67 1.71 14.02
N ALA A 102 -5.10 0.75 14.83
CA ALA A 102 -4.19 -0.13 15.57
C ALA A 102 -3.34 -1.00 14.63
N GLN A 103 -3.89 -1.45 13.51
CA GLN A 103 -3.14 -2.22 12.51
C GLN A 103 -2.12 -1.36 11.76
N ILE A 104 -2.49 -0.13 11.38
CA ILE A 104 -1.57 0.82 10.73
C ILE A 104 -0.42 1.16 11.69
N SER A 105 -0.73 1.47 12.95
CA SER A 105 0.29 1.79 13.96
C SER A 105 1.25 0.61 14.12
N TRP A 106 0.72 -0.61 14.29
CA TRP A 106 1.53 -1.81 14.35
C TRP A 106 2.40 -2.02 13.10
N ALA A 107 1.87 -1.79 11.89
CA ALA A 107 2.63 -1.94 10.65
C ALA A 107 3.76 -0.90 10.53
N VAL A 108 3.50 0.34 10.96
CA VAL A 108 4.52 1.40 11.04
C VAL A 108 5.62 1.02 12.03
N ASP A 109 5.28 0.50 13.21
CA ASP A 109 6.26 0.03 14.20
C ASP A 109 7.14 -1.09 13.62
N GLN A 110 6.55 -2.01 12.83
CA GLN A 110 7.33 -3.05 12.15
C GLN A 110 8.34 -2.45 11.15
N LEU A 111 7.91 -1.50 10.31
CA LEU A 111 8.80 -0.84 9.36
C LEU A 111 9.96 -0.13 10.06
N GLN A 112 9.66 0.59 11.15
CA GLN A 112 10.69 1.25 11.96
C GLN A 112 11.66 0.24 12.58
N SER A 113 11.15 -0.86 13.14
CA SER A 113 12.00 -1.91 13.74
C SER A 113 12.93 -2.60 12.74
N LEU A 114 12.53 -2.63 11.46
CA LEU A 114 13.32 -3.18 10.36
C LEU A 114 14.24 -2.15 9.70
N GLY A 115 14.17 -0.86 10.11
CA GLY A 115 14.90 0.22 9.46
C GLY A 115 14.46 0.50 8.02
N VAL A 116 13.24 0.10 7.64
CA VAL A 116 12.71 0.25 6.29
C VAL A 116 12.03 1.62 6.14
N VAL A 117 12.47 2.39 5.15
CA VAL A 117 11.80 3.63 4.75
C VAL A 117 10.84 3.32 3.59
N PRO A 118 9.53 3.35 3.81
CA PRO A 118 8.58 2.94 2.79
C PRO A 118 8.37 4.02 1.71
N TRP A 119 7.97 3.60 0.53
CA TRP A 119 7.49 4.42 -0.56
C TRP A 119 5.99 4.67 -0.47
N VAL A 120 5.55 5.78 -1.03
CA VAL A 120 4.14 6.13 -1.30
C VAL A 120 4.03 6.81 -2.65
N VAL A 121 2.79 7.00 -3.12
CA VAL A 121 2.49 7.85 -4.28
C VAL A 121 1.79 9.12 -3.81
N GLY A 122 2.49 10.24 -3.88
CA GLY A 122 2.05 11.54 -3.37
C GLY A 122 2.45 11.79 -1.91
N ASP A 123 1.56 12.42 -1.15
CA ASP A 123 1.81 12.85 0.24
C ASP A 123 1.47 11.80 1.31
N GLY A 124 1.05 10.59 0.91
CA GLY A 124 0.58 9.58 1.85
C GLY A 124 0.16 8.27 1.18
N PRO A 125 -0.27 7.27 1.97
CA PRO A 125 -0.48 5.90 1.52
C PRO A 125 -1.78 5.73 0.71
N ARG A 126 -2.01 6.55 -0.32
CA ARG A 126 -3.23 6.49 -1.14
C ARG A 126 -3.34 5.15 -1.82
N HIS A 127 -4.57 4.64 -1.88
CA HIS A 127 -4.83 3.36 -2.53
C HIS A 127 -4.53 3.42 -4.03
N PRO A 128 -3.84 2.42 -4.63
CA PRO A 128 -3.44 2.46 -6.03
C PRO A 128 -4.59 2.71 -6.99
N SER A 129 -5.77 2.15 -6.74
CA SER A 129 -6.97 2.39 -7.57
C SER A 129 -7.36 3.87 -7.70
N ARG A 130 -6.91 4.74 -6.79
CA ARG A 130 -7.19 6.19 -6.77
C ARG A 130 -6.05 7.07 -7.31
N TRP A 131 -4.88 6.50 -7.64
CA TRP A 131 -3.74 7.31 -8.10
C TRP A 131 -4.06 8.11 -9.36
N HIS A 132 -4.80 7.54 -10.31
CA HIS A 132 -5.24 8.26 -11.52
C HIS A 132 -6.00 9.57 -11.24
N GLN A 133 -6.75 9.62 -10.13
CA GLN A 133 -7.45 10.85 -9.69
C GLN A 133 -6.46 11.83 -9.09
N TYR A 134 -5.53 11.32 -8.26
CA TYR A 134 -4.55 12.13 -7.57
C TYR A 134 -3.55 12.79 -8.54
N VAL A 135 -2.97 12.01 -9.45
CA VAL A 135 -1.97 12.46 -10.44
C VAL A 135 -2.61 12.96 -11.74
N SER A 136 -3.90 13.30 -11.72
CA SER A 136 -4.52 13.95 -12.87
C SER A 136 -3.84 15.30 -13.12
N ASP A 137 -3.50 15.52 -14.38
CA ASP A 137 -3.07 16.79 -14.98
C ASP A 137 -3.91 18.00 -14.56
N ARG A 138 -5.22 17.82 -14.32
CA ARG A 138 -6.15 18.87 -13.86
C ARG A 138 -5.73 19.57 -12.57
N HIS A 139 -4.86 18.98 -11.77
CA HIS A 139 -4.47 19.51 -10.47
C HIS A 139 -3.04 20.07 -10.44
N GLY A 140 -2.30 20.05 -11.57
CA GLY A 140 -0.95 20.62 -11.66
C GLY A 140 0.08 19.99 -10.71
N ARG A 141 -0.16 18.75 -10.24
CA ARG A 141 0.71 18.07 -9.26
C ARG A 141 1.91 17.37 -9.89
N THR A 142 1.92 17.21 -11.21
CA THR A 142 2.97 16.53 -11.96
C THR A 142 3.27 17.30 -13.23
N SER A 143 4.38 16.96 -13.89
CA SER A 143 4.87 17.56 -15.13
C SER A 143 3.94 17.43 -16.35
N GLY A 144 2.83 16.69 -16.24
CA GLY A 144 2.02 16.22 -17.36
C GLY A 144 2.49 14.85 -17.88
N GLY A 145 2.19 14.52 -19.14
CA GLY A 145 2.53 13.23 -19.75
C GLY A 145 1.49 12.12 -19.53
N SER A 146 1.89 10.87 -19.76
CA SER A 146 1.07 9.67 -19.55
C SER A 146 0.77 9.42 -18.07
N LEU A 147 -0.28 8.63 -17.77
CA LEU A 147 -0.57 8.24 -16.38
C LEU A 147 0.62 7.54 -15.69
N ALA A 148 1.38 6.73 -16.42
CA ALA A 148 2.54 6.03 -15.88
C ALA A 148 3.66 7.01 -15.50
N GLU A 149 3.95 8.00 -16.35
CA GLU A 149 4.93 9.06 -16.04
C GLU A 149 4.51 9.85 -14.80
N ARG A 150 3.24 10.25 -14.74
CA ARG A 150 2.72 11.00 -13.59
C ARG A 150 2.74 10.20 -12.28
N ILE A 151 2.53 8.88 -12.35
CA ILE A 151 2.72 8.00 -11.18
C ILE A 151 4.19 7.98 -10.78
N ARG A 152 5.13 7.78 -11.73
CA ARG A 152 6.58 7.75 -11.47
C ARG A 152 7.05 9.04 -10.80
N ASP A 153 6.63 10.20 -11.32
CA ASP A 153 6.96 11.52 -10.77
C ASP A 153 6.44 11.71 -9.33
N SER A 154 5.46 10.92 -8.92
CA SER A 154 4.82 10.99 -7.60
C SER A 154 5.31 9.92 -6.61
N VAL A 155 6.21 9.01 -7.02
CA VAL A 155 6.77 7.98 -6.12
C VAL A 155 7.82 8.63 -5.22
N VAL A 156 7.55 8.66 -3.92
CA VAL A 156 8.43 9.31 -2.94
C VAL A 156 8.57 8.46 -1.68
N GLN A 157 9.70 8.59 -1.00
CA GLN A 157 9.89 7.99 0.32
C GLN A 157 9.08 8.76 1.36
N LEU A 158 8.34 8.02 2.19
CA LEU A 158 7.56 8.56 3.28
C LEU A 158 8.40 8.65 4.55
N LYS A 159 8.43 9.82 5.16
CA LYS A 159 9.04 9.99 6.48
C LYS A 159 8.09 9.44 7.54
N LEU A 160 8.61 8.58 8.41
CA LEU A 160 7.91 8.06 9.59
C LEU A 160 8.31 8.87 10.84
N PRO A 161 7.43 9.01 11.86
CA PRO A 161 6.07 8.49 11.93
C PRO A 161 5.10 9.24 10.99
N LEU A 162 3.97 8.60 10.65
CA LEU A 162 2.88 9.25 9.95
C LEU A 162 2.32 10.36 10.87
N VAL A 163 2.45 11.63 10.48
CA VAL A 163 1.90 12.78 11.22
C VAL A 163 0.38 12.83 11.09
#